data_AF-A0A7S3IM53-F1
#
_entry.id   AF-A0A7S3IM53-F1
#
_cell.length_a   1.000
_cell.length_b   1.000
_cell.length_c   1.000
_cell.angle_alpha   90.00
_cell.angle_beta   90.00
_cell.angle_gamma   90.00
#
_symmetry.space_group_name_H-M   'P 1'
#
loop_
_entity.id
_entity.type
_entity.pdbx_description
1 polymer ?
#
loop_
_entity_poly.entity_id
_entity_poly.type
_entity_poly.pdbx_seq_one_letter_code
_entity_poly.pdbx_strand_id
1 'polypeptide(L)'
;MKAMFDVLFPYIQDLRNILMLENEKETVKFSDLDWRLSLVTACRSRQKIMVPKFTMKLDLQQGSVAAEDLKNNSTSKEGMESVIMDCDYNNMKRLQEELQDALKSLNGRYSKKVFKFIK
;
A
#
# COMPACT_ATOMS: atom_id res chain seq x y z
N MET A 1 -3.93 35.37 10.32
CA MET A 1 -4.55 34.11 9.83
C MET A 1 -5.87 34.33 9.06
N LYS A 2 -6.77 35.25 9.44
CA LYS A 2 -8.01 35.52 8.67
C LYS A 2 -7.77 35.96 7.22
N ALA A 3 -6.87 36.91 6.99
CA ALA A 3 -6.59 37.42 5.63
C ALA A 3 -6.08 36.36 4.66
N MET A 4 -5.31 35.37 5.13
CA MET A 4 -4.83 34.27 4.29
C MET A 4 -5.95 33.27 3.98
N PHE A 5 -6.86 33.05 4.95
CA PHE A 5 -8.01 32.17 4.79
C PHE A 5 -9.01 32.76 3.77
N ASP A 6 -9.29 34.07 3.84
CA ASP A 6 -10.23 34.74 2.93
C ASP A 6 -9.74 34.76 1.46
N VAL A 7 -8.42 34.76 1.26
CA VAL A 7 -7.80 34.68 -0.09
C VAL A 7 -7.79 33.26 -0.64
N LEU A 8 -7.64 32.24 0.22
CA LEU A 8 -7.58 30.82 -0.18
C LEU A 8 -8.96 30.17 -0.31
N PHE A 9 -9.97 30.66 0.43
CA PHE A 9 -11.31 30.09 0.45
C PHE A 9 -11.98 29.96 -0.94
N PRO A 10 -11.83 30.94 -1.86
CA PRO A 10 -12.40 30.82 -3.22
C PRO A 10 -11.76 29.69 -4.05
N TYR A 11 -10.47 29.42 -3.84
CA TYR A 11 -9.69 28.45 -4.62
C TYR A 11 -9.60 27.08 -3.94
N ILE A 12 -10.27 26.90 -2.80
CA ILE A 12 -10.13 25.68 -2.00
C ILE A 12 -10.64 24.44 -2.72
N GLN A 13 -11.62 24.60 -3.62
CA GLN A 13 -12.14 23.52 -4.44
C GLN A 13 -11.17 23.11 -5.54
N ASP A 14 -10.49 24.08 -6.16
CA ASP A 14 -9.47 23.80 -7.18
C ASP A 14 -8.24 23.13 -6.55
N LEU A 15 -7.81 23.60 -5.39
CA LEU A 15 -6.75 22.96 -4.61
C LEU A 15 -7.12 21.52 -4.22
N ARG A 16 -8.38 21.27 -3.83
CA ARG A 16 -8.87 19.91 -3.57
C ARG A 16 -8.82 19.03 -4.81
N ASN A 17 -9.23 19.55 -5.96
CA ASN A 17 -9.21 18.81 -7.22
C ASN A 17 -7.77 18.49 -7.66
N ILE A 18 -6.84 19.43 -7.52
CA ILE A 18 -5.41 19.24 -7.81
C ILE A 18 -4.82 18.17 -6.88
N LEU A 19 -5.06 18.29 -5.56
CA LEU A 19 -4.58 17.32 -4.59
C LEU A 19 -5.18 15.93 -4.78
N MET A 20 -6.46 15.82 -5.17
CA MET A 20 -7.09 14.55 -5.52
C MET A 20 -6.43 13.92 -6.76
N LEU A 21 -6.22 14.72 -7.82
CA LEU A 21 -5.56 14.27 -9.04
C LEU A 21 -4.11 13.83 -8.81
N GLU A 22 -3.35 14.55 -7.98
CA GLU A 22 -1.99 14.16 -7.59
C GLU A 22 -2.00 12.87 -6.76
N ASN A 23 -2.92 12.76 -5.79
CA ASN A 23 -3.07 11.57 -4.97
C ASN A 23 -3.48 10.33 -5.81
N GLU A 24 -4.24 10.51 -6.88
CA GLU A 24 -4.60 9.40 -7.78
C GLU A 24 -3.44 8.97 -8.71
N LYS A 25 -2.54 9.88 -9.07
CA LYS A 25 -1.42 9.61 -9.98
C LYS A 25 -0.26 8.84 -9.34
N GLU A 26 0.06 9.11 -8.08
CA GLU A 26 1.28 8.58 -7.45
C GLU A 26 1.02 7.47 -6.42
N THR A 27 -0.23 7.05 -6.22
CA THR A 27 -0.52 6.06 -5.19
C THR A 27 -0.57 4.64 -5.75
N VAL A 28 0.38 3.82 -5.29
CA VAL A 28 0.25 2.36 -5.35
C VAL A 28 -0.75 1.95 -4.27
N LYS A 29 -1.88 1.38 -4.70
CA LYS A 29 -2.95 0.94 -3.81
C LYS A 29 -2.86 -0.56 -3.61
N PHE A 30 -2.93 -1.00 -2.37
CA PHE A 30 -3.06 -2.42 -2.06
C PHE A 30 -4.43 -2.92 -2.58
N SER A 31 -4.42 -3.97 -3.39
CA SER A 31 -5.63 -4.57 -3.95
C SER A 31 -6.00 -5.87 -3.25
N ASP A 32 -5.05 -6.80 -3.12
CA ASP A 32 -5.34 -8.14 -2.61
C ASP A 32 -4.12 -8.79 -1.92
N LEU A 33 -4.40 -9.71 -1.00
CA LEU A 33 -3.39 -10.52 -0.31
C LEU A 33 -3.83 -11.98 -0.30
N ASP A 34 -3.07 -12.79 -1.02
CA ASP A 34 -3.15 -14.25 -0.96
C ASP A 34 -2.01 -14.81 -0.12
N TRP A 35 -2.27 -15.89 0.62
CA TRP A 35 -1.22 -16.57 1.37
C TRP A 35 -1.40 -18.08 1.36
N ARG A 36 -0.27 -18.78 1.47
CA ARG A 36 -0.21 -20.23 1.57
C ARG A 36 0.79 -20.64 2.65
N LEU A 37 0.35 -21.48 3.57
CA LEU A 37 1.23 -22.15 4.53
C LEU A 37 1.70 -23.49 3.96
N SER A 38 3.01 -23.71 3.98
CA SER A 38 3.65 -24.97 3.60
C SER A 38 4.61 -25.44 4.68
N LEU A 39 4.82 -26.75 4.79
CA LEU A 39 5.87 -27.33 5.64
C LEU A 39 7.08 -27.64 4.77
N VAL A 40 8.25 -27.12 5.16
CA VAL A 40 9.52 -27.34 4.45
C VAL A 40 10.58 -27.88 5.40
N THR A 41 11.55 -28.63 4.90
CA THR A 41 12.65 -29.11 5.72
C THR A 41 13.60 -27.96 6.07
N ALA A 42 14.00 -27.84 7.34
CA ALA A 42 14.90 -26.80 7.80
C ALA A 42 16.30 -26.94 7.17
N CYS A 43 16.76 -25.90 6.46
CA CYS A 43 18.07 -25.93 5.79
C CYS A 43 19.27 -25.68 6.73
N ARG A 44 19.06 -25.15 7.94
CA ARG A 44 20.12 -24.77 8.90
C ARG A 44 20.19 -25.65 10.15
N SER A 45 19.35 -26.69 10.24
CA SER A 45 19.38 -27.64 11.34
C SER A 45 20.20 -28.88 10.98
N ARG A 46 20.97 -29.41 11.93
CA ARG A 46 21.64 -30.72 11.78
C ARG A 46 20.65 -31.88 11.73
N GLN A 47 19.45 -31.67 12.26
CA GLN A 47 18.38 -32.66 12.28
C GLN A 47 17.35 -32.33 11.19
N LYS A 48 16.80 -33.36 10.54
CA LYS A 48 15.72 -33.21 9.55
C LYS A 48 14.41 -32.87 10.25
N ILE A 49 14.22 -31.58 10.51
CA ILE A 49 13.03 -31.04 11.16
C ILE A 49 12.20 -30.30 10.10
N MET A 50 10.88 -30.45 10.15
CA MET A 50 9.95 -29.70 9.33
C MET A 50 9.62 -28.37 10.00
N VAL A 51 9.65 -27.29 9.24
CA VAL A 51 9.34 -25.93 9.70
C VAL A 51 8.25 -25.32 8.83
N PRO A 52 7.34 -24.53 9.42
CA PRO A 52 6.33 -23.80 8.67
C PRO A 52 6.98 -22.66 7.87
N LYS A 53 6.53 -22.48 6.64
CA LYS A 53 6.91 -21.41 5.74
C LYS A 53 5.65 -20.82 5.11
N PHE A 54 5.51 -19.50 5.20
CA PHE A 54 4.40 -18.76 4.59
C PHE A 54 4.88 -18.20 3.26
N THR A 55 4.11 -18.41 2.20
CA THR A 55 4.30 -17.73 0.92
C THR A 55 3.15 -16.77 0.76
N MET A 56 3.45 -15.47 0.61
CA MET A 56 2.49 -14.40 0.46
C MET A 56 2.58 -13.83 -0.95
N LYS A 57 1.43 -13.51 -1.53
CA LYS A 57 1.30 -12.78 -2.78
C LYS A 57 0.52 -11.50 -2.49
N LEU A 58 1.19 -10.37 -2.65
CA LEU A 58 0.59 -9.04 -2.57
C LEU A 58 0.30 -8.55 -3.97
N ASP A 59 -0.95 -8.18 -4.21
CA ASP A 59 -1.33 -7.54 -5.45
C ASP A 59 -1.52 -6.04 -5.21
N LEU A 60 -0.79 -5.24 -5.99
CA LEU A 60 -0.70 -3.81 -5.91
C LEU A 60 -1.27 -3.21 -7.19
N GLN A 61 -2.25 -2.33 -7.06
CA GLN A 61 -2.80 -1.57 -8.16
C GLN A 61 -2.04 -0.24 -8.27
N GLN A 62 -1.34 -0.04 -9.38
CA GLN A 62 -0.69 1.21 -9.67
C GLN A 62 -1.72 2.21 -10.21
N GLY A 63 -1.80 3.39 -9.60
CA GLY A 63 -2.56 4.52 -10.15
C GLY A 63 -2.04 4.83 -11.56
N SER A 64 -2.95 5.06 -12.50
CA SER A 64 -2.59 5.23 -13.92
C SER A 64 -1.68 6.44 -14.10
N VAL A 65 -0.39 6.22 -14.28
CA VAL A 65 0.48 7.19 -14.95
C VAL A 65 0.37 6.89 -16.44
N ALA A 66 -0.24 7.83 -17.16
CA ALA A 66 -0.10 8.10 -18.59
C ALA A 66 0.34 6.93 -19.48
N ALA A 67 -0.61 6.42 -20.25
CA ALA A 67 -0.45 5.52 -21.38
C ALA A 67 0.35 6.11 -22.57
N GLU A 68 1.47 6.80 -22.35
CA GLU A 68 2.23 7.39 -23.46
C GLU A 68 3.65 6.85 -23.67
N ASP A 69 4.27 6.18 -22.69
CA ASP A 69 5.63 5.69 -22.89
C ASP A 69 5.69 4.17 -23.09
N LEU A 70 5.56 3.82 -24.38
CA LEU A 70 6.02 2.61 -25.06
C LEU A 70 5.10 1.37 -25.08
N LYS A 71 4.32 1.31 -26.17
CA LYS A 71 4.30 0.21 -27.17
C LYS A 71 4.87 -1.13 -26.68
N ASN A 72 4.00 -2.13 -26.47
CA ASN A 72 3.93 -3.32 -27.32
C ASN A 72 2.75 -4.21 -26.89
N ASN A 73 1.87 -4.49 -27.86
CA ASN A 73 0.66 -5.30 -27.78
C ASN A 73 0.78 -6.56 -26.91
N SER A 74 0.14 -6.56 -25.74
CA SER A 74 -0.44 -7.78 -25.15
C SER A 74 -1.55 -7.39 -24.19
N THR A 75 -2.75 -7.92 -24.44
CA THR A 75 -3.95 -7.79 -23.61
C THR A 75 -3.70 -8.34 -22.19
N SER A 76 -3.19 -7.52 -21.27
CA SER A 76 -2.93 -7.91 -19.88
C SER A 76 -3.42 -6.83 -18.96
N LYS A 77 -4.19 -7.15 -17.91
CA LYS A 77 -4.54 -6.29 -16.75
C LYS A 77 -3.52 -5.16 -16.51
N GLU A 78 -3.66 -4.04 -17.21
CA GLU A 78 -2.64 -2.98 -17.24
C GLU A 78 -2.71 -2.22 -15.91
N GLY A 79 -1.68 -2.34 -15.07
CA GLY A 79 -1.55 -1.63 -13.80
C GLY A 79 -1.63 -2.48 -12.52
N MET A 80 -1.62 -3.81 -12.60
CA MET A 80 -1.55 -4.67 -11.40
C MET A 80 -0.15 -5.31 -11.27
N GLU A 81 0.59 -4.91 -10.24
CA GLU A 81 1.89 -5.49 -9.87
C GLU A 81 1.69 -6.54 -8.78
N SER A 82 2.21 -7.75 -8.97
CA SER A 82 2.16 -8.82 -7.97
C SER A 82 3.53 -9.05 -7.37
N VAL A 83 3.66 -8.91 -6.05
CA VAL A 83 4.87 -9.22 -5.30
C VAL A 83 4.69 -10.52 -4.53
N ILE A 84 5.51 -11.51 -4.84
CA ILE A 84 5.52 -12.80 -4.12
C ILE A 84 6.71 -12.83 -3.17
N MET A 85 6.47 -13.15 -1.91
CA MET A 85 7.49 -13.23 -0.88
C MET A 85 7.31 -14.46 0.00
N ASP A 86 8.44 -14.97 0.47
CA ASP A 86 8.48 -16.03 1.46
C ASP A 86 8.76 -15.44 2.84
N CYS A 87 7.91 -15.76 3.80
CA CYS A 87 7.98 -15.28 5.16
C CYS A 87 8.11 -16.45 6.13
N ASP A 88 9.05 -16.33 7.08
CA ASP A 88 9.06 -17.18 8.25
C ASP A 88 8.12 -16.63 9.34
N TYR A 89 8.00 -17.36 10.44
CA TYR A 89 7.16 -16.94 11.56
C TYR A 89 7.55 -15.56 12.13
N ASN A 90 8.85 -15.25 12.20
CA ASN A 90 9.31 -13.99 12.76
C ASN A 90 8.97 -12.82 11.82
N ASN A 91 9.09 -13.02 10.51
CA ASN A 91 8.66 -12.05 9.51
C ASN A 91 7.16 -11.77 9.61
N MET A 92 6.33 -12.82 9.73
CA MET A 92 4.88 -12.67 9.88
C MET A 92 4.50 -11.90 11.15
N LYS A 93 5.12 -12.24 12.28
CA LYS A 93 4.89 -11.56 13.55
C LYS A 93 5.26 -10.07 13.46
N ARG A 94 6.40 -9.76 12.85
CA ARG A 94 6.85 -8.38 12.65
C ARG A 94 5.89 -7.60 11.74
N LEU A 95 5.45 -8.19 10.63
CA LEU A 95 4.48 -7.58 9.73
C LEU A 95 3.17 -7.23 10.45
N GLN A 96 2.68 -8.13 11.30
CA GLN A 96 1.50 -7.89 12.12
C GLN A 96 1.69 -6.69 13.06
N GLU A 97 2.82 -6.63 13.77
CA GLU A 97 3.13 -5.54 14.71
C GLU A 97 3.19 -4.18 13.98
N GLU A 98 3.89 -4.12 12.84
CA GLU A 98 4.03 -2.90 12.04
C GLU A 98 2.68 -2.43 11.48
N LEU A 99 1.83 -3.34 10.98
CA LEU A 99 0.49 -3.00 10.51
C LEU A 99 -0.41 -2.50 11.65
N GLN A 100 -0.31 -3.10 12.84
CA GLN A 100 -1.08 -2.69 14.00
C GLN A 100 -0.67 -1.29 14.48
N ASP A 101 0.62 -0.97 14.44
CA ASP A 101 1.11 0.37 14.79
C ASP A 101 0.76 1.41 13.73
N ALA A 102 0.81 1.06 12.44
CA ALA A 102 0.30 1.90 11.37
C ALA A 102 -1.20 2.22 11.56
N LEU A 103 -2.01 1.23 11.96
CA LEU A 103 -3.43 1.45 12.26
C LEU A 103 -3.65 2.40 13.46
N LYS A 104 -2.83 2.30 14.50
CA LYS A 104 -2.87 3.24 15.63
C LYS A 104 -2.48 4.66 15.19
N SER A 105 -1.53 4.80 14.28
CA SER A 105 -1.06 6.10 13.78
C SER A 105 -2.16 6.90 13.05
N LEU A 106 -3.06 6.20 12.35
CA LEU A 106 -4.22 6.81 11.69
C LEU A 106 -5.19 7.46 12.68
N ASN A 107 -5.23 6.97 13.92
CA ASN A 107 -6.08 7.51 14.98
C ASN A 107 -5.50 8.73 15.71
N GLY A 108 -4.32 9.21 15.28
CA GLY A 108 -3.66 10.38 15.84
C GLY A 108 -4.47 11.68 15.71
N ARG A 109 -4.24 12.61 16.64
CA ARG A 109 -4.93 13.92 16.69
C ARG A 109 -4.73 14.75 15.42
N TYR A 110 -3.57 14.61 14.78
CA TYR A 110 -3.22 15.30 13.53
C TYR A 110 -3.93 14.65 12.32
N SER A 111 -3.86 13.32 12.20
CA SER A 111 -4.55 12.56 11.15
C SER A 111 -6.05 12.85 11.14
N LYS A 112 -6.71 12.91 12.31
CA LYS A 112 -8.12 13.29 12.43
C LYS A 112 -8.44 14.70 11.90
N LYS A 113 -7.52 15.66 12.04
CA LYS A 113 -7.70 17.01 11.49
C LYS A 113 -7.60 16.98 9.97
N VAL A 114 -6.63 16.26 9.41
CA VAL A 114 -6.43 16.13 7.96
C VAL A 114 -7.62 15.41 7.31
N PHE A 115 -8.10 14.32 7.90
CA PHE A 115 -9.29 13.60 7.41
C PHE A 115 -10.56 14.46 7.35
N LYS A 116 -10.68 15.49 8.20
CA LYS A 116 -11.81 16.43 8.14
C LYS A 116 -11.82 17.27 6.85
N PHE A 117 -10.66 17.52 6.26
CA PHE A 117 -10.52 18.35 5.07
C PHE A 117 -10.50 17.57 3.75
N ILE A 118 -10.24 16.26 3.83
CA ILE A 118 -10.22 15.33 2.67
C ILE A 118 -11.63 14.80 2.34
N LYS A 119 -12.56 14.78 3.30
CA LYS A 119 -14.00 14.56 3.03
C LYS A 119 -14.66 15.78 2.39
#